data_AF-A0A9E1IML5-F1
#
_entry.id   AF-A0A9E1IML5-F1
#
_cell.length_a   1.000
_cell.length_b   1.000
_cell.length_c   1.000
_cell.angle_alpha   90.00
_cell.angle_beta   90.00
_cell.angle_gamma   90.00
#
_symmetry.space_group_name_H-M   'P 1'
#
loop_
_entity.id
_entity.type
_entity.pdbx_description
1 polymer ?
#
loop_
_entity_poly.entity_id
_entity_poly.type
_entity_poly.pdbx_seq_one_letter_code
_entity_poly.pdbx_strand_id
1 'polypeptide(L)'
;MNDLIEAKNNAVVTINNITVATGGTCLRLKNSAQVTLSEVTVRNCTRDNEGAGVKADAATTLTISDSLFTDNTVTNDKEGGHIYTEGTLNVSNTDFINGHAGKAGAIWADGATVDLDDCDFTDNDVDEDGGHIYLTGGATLDMDGGSIVGDGTTINALDDAGGIYFNGGTHTIDNVSFTDLIAVDKAGALRLTGDGTLTMSNNTLNGNMSSNGGHLYLESTFTDSGSTFTGGRSLGDGGAVYVASSPPTMSFTSSSFTDNESLTDDGGAIYFGTSGTLSVVGVVFNDNDAADNGGHIYLTGSATNSATINSSSSFTLGDAEDGGAVYGGDNTTLTIENTSFTTNTASANGGAIRIDGGSLTMSANSFSGNSANAGGQIHAETNITDAGSTFASGTATNDGGAIRVTAGPADLSFTNSTFSGNESETDDGGAIYYGTGGTLTVVGGTFSDNNAADNGGHIYFTGAATNSANISGNTSFSLGA
;
A
#
# COMPACT_ATOMS: atom_id res chain seq x y z
N MET A 1 -11.38 27.59 -33.23
CA MET A 1 -11.51 26.37 -34.05
C MET A 1 -12.97 25.92 -33.99
N ASN A 2 -13.53 25.43 -35.09
CA ASN A 2 -14.94 25.03 -35.15
C ASN A 2 -15.08 23.61 -34.58
N ASP A 3 -15.90 23.44 -33.54
CA ASP A 3 -16.30 22.12 -33.06
C ASP A 3 -16.98 21.35 -34.21
N LEU A 4 -16.68 20.05 -34.36
CA LEU A 4 -17.31 19.26 -35.43
C LEU A 4 -18.80 19.00 -35.13
N ILE A 5 -19.13 18.74 -33.87
CA ILE A 5 -20.51 18.59 -33.38
C ILE A 5 -20.70 19.44 -32.11
N GLU A 6 -21.68 20.34 -32.10
CA GLU A 6 -22.08 21.12 -30.92
C GLU A 6 -23.53 20.81 -30.53
N ALA A 7 -23.74 20.24 -29.34
CA ALA A 7 -25.04 19.99 -28.74
C ALA A 7 -25.32 20.99 -27.61
N LYS A 8 -26.50 21.63 -27.62
CA LYS A 8 -26.87 22.68 -26.65
C LYS A 8 -28.36 22.79 -26.42
N ASN A 9 -28.74 23.47 -25.34
CA ASN A 9 -30.11 23.90 -24.99
C ASN A 9 -31.07 22.73 -24.78
N ASN A 10 -30.70 21.79 -23.91
CA ASN A 10 -31.46 20.55 -23.63
C ASN A 10 -31.63 19.65 -24.86
N ALA A 11 -30.72 19.74 -25.83
CA ALA A 11 -30.71 18.82 -26.96
C ALA A 11 -30.49 17.38 -26.48
N VAL A 12 -31.23 16.45 -27.07
CA VAL A 12 -31.01 15.00 -26.93
C VAL A 12 -30.45 14.51 -28.26
N VAL A 13 -29.23 13.98 -28.25
CA VAL A 13 -28.52 13.57 -29.46
C VAL A 13 -28.05 12.13 -29.31
N THR A 14 -28.27 11.30 -30.34
CA THR A 14 -27.75 9.94 -30.40
C THR A 14 -26.90 9.80 -31.65
N ILE A 15 -25.68 9.30 -31.48
CA ILE A 15 -24.71 9.10 -32.55
C ILE A 15 -24.25 7.65 -32.49
N ASN A 16 -24.52 6.90 -33.56
CA ASN A 16 -24.20 5.48 -33.63
C ASN A 16 -23.41 5.13 -34.90
N ASN A 17 -22.45 4.22 -34.80
CA ASN A 17 -21.76 3.62 -35.94
C ASN A 17 -21.02 4.63 -36.85
N ILE A 18 -20.28 5.58 -36.26
CA ILE A 18 -19.51 6.55 -37.03
C ILE A 18 -18.09 6.77 -36.49
N THR A 19 -17.22 7.27 -37.37
CA THR A 19 -15.93 7.83 -37.01
C THR A 19 -15.98 9.35 -37.00
N VAL A 20 -15.52 9.97 -35.91
CA VAL A 20 -15.35 11.41 -35.76
C VAL A 20 -13.85 11.71 -35.72
N ALA A 21 -13.35 12.55 -36.64
CA ALA A 21 -11.92 12.87 -36.74
C ALA A 21 -11.69 14.31 -37.26
N THR A 22 -10.49 14.86 -36.98
CA THR A 22 -9.86 16.11 -37.49
C THR A 22 -9.96 17.40 -36.66
N GLY A 23 -8.79 18.05 -36.45
CA GLY A 23 -8.54 19.51 -36.48
C GLY A 23 -9.04 20.42 -35.35
N GLY A 24 -9.76 19.90 -34.35
CA GLY A 24 -10.26 20.64 -33.19
C GLY A 24 -10.98 19.73 -32.20
N THR A 25 -11.80 20.29 -31.29
CA THR A 25 -12.70 19.45 -30.48
C THR A 25 -13.72 18.78 -31.37
N CYS A 26 -13.76 17.46 -31.27
CA CYS A 26 -14.66 16.66 -32.09
C CYS A 26 -16.12 16.78 -31.62
N LEU A 27 -16.39 16.81 -30.30
CA LEU A 27 -17.73 17.00 -29.76
C LEU A 27 -17.77 17.99 -28.58
N ARG A 28 -18.74 18.91 -28.59
CA ARG A 28 -18.95 19.90 -27.53
C ARG A 28 -20.37 19.85 -27.00
N LEU A 29 -20.53 19.64 -25.70
CA LEU A 29 -21.83 19.57 -25.01
C LEU A 29 -22.00 20.77 -24.07
N LYS A 30 -23.10 21.51 -24.21
CA LYS A 30 -23.42 22.70 -23.39
C LYS A 30 -24.86 22.69 -22.92
N ASN A 31 -25.20 23.54 -21.95
CA ASN A 31 -26.58 23.92 -21.60
C ASN A 31 -27.53 22.70 -21.45
N SER A 32 -27.17 21.76 -20.57
CA SER A 32 -27.97 20.57 -20.26
C SER A 32 -28.27 19.64 -21.43
N ALA A 33 -27.40 19.63 -22.44
CA ALA A 33 -27.45 18.61 -23.48
C ALA A 33 -27.26 17.20 -22.91
N GLN A 34 -27.97 16.24 -23.49
CA GLN A 34 -27.86 14.82 -23.23
C GLN A 34 -27.42 14.13 -24.52
N VAL A 35 -26.27 13.47 -24.51
CA VAL A 35 -25.71 12.84 -25.70
C VAL A 35 -25.39 11.38 -25.41
N THR A 36 -25.78 10.52 -26.33
CA THR A 36 -25.42 9.09 -26.34
C THR A 36 -24.55 8.79 -27.55
N LEU A 37 -23.38 8.20 -27.30
CA LEU A 37 -22.46 7.66 -28.31
C LEU A 37 -22.44 6.13 -28.17
N SER A 38 -22.66 5.40 -29.25
CA SER A 38 -22.60 3.93 -29.24
C SER A 38 -21.95 3.41 -30.52
N GLU A 39 -21.01 2.48 -30.41
CA GLU A 39 -20.27 1.97 -31.58
C GLU A 39 -19.58 3.11 -32.35
N VAL A 40 -18.97 4.06 -31.62
CA VAL A 40 -18.33 5.25 -32.20
C VAL A 40 -16.81 5.16 -32.07
N THR A 41 -16.10 5.66 -33.09
CA THR A 41 -14.66 5.94 -32.99
C THR A 41 -14.39 7.44 -32.99
N VAL A 42 -13.78 7.97 -31.95
CA VAL A 42 -13.31 9.38 -31.90
C VAL A 42 -11.79 9.39 -31.93
N ARG A 43 -11.20 9.94 -33.00
CA ARG A 43 -9.75 9.83 -33.19
C ARG A 43 -9.08 11.00 -33.86
N ASN A 44 -7.77 11.16 -33.60
CA ASN A 44 -6.93 12.17 -34.25
C ASN A 44 -7.50 13.59 -34.10
N CYS A 45 -8.15 13.85 -32.96
CA CYS A 45 -8.62 15.19 -32.60
C CYS A 45 -7.45 15.90 -31.90
N THR A 46 -7.12 17.12 -32.33
CA THR A 46 -6.04 17.91 -31.73
C THR A 46 -6.55 19.29 -31.35
N ARG A 47 -6.27 19.74 -30.13
CA ARG A 47 -6.72 21.06 -29.65
C ARG A 47 -5.67 21.76 -28.79
N ASP A 48 -5.71 23.09 -28.78
CA ASP A 48 -4.92 23.97 -27.90
C ASP A 48 -5.64 24.33 -26.59
N ASN A 49 -6.65 23.55 -26.22
CA ASN A 49 -7.57 23.75 -25.10
C ASN A 49 -8.20 22.41 -24.70
N GLU A 50 -8.97 22.38 -23.62
CA GLU A 50 -9.40 21.15 -22.95
C GLU A 50 -10.34 20.27 -23.81
N GLY A 51 -10.22 18.94 -23.66
CA GLY A 51 -11.13 17.95 -24.26
C GLY A 51 -11.02 17.85 -25.77
N ALA A 52 -9.93 17.27 -26.30
CA ALA A 52 -9.75 17.19 -27.76
C ALA A 52 -10.78 16.27 -28.42
N GLY A 53 -11.09 15.11 -27.83
CA GLY A 53 -12.21 14.28 -28.29
C GLY A 53 -13.57 14.93 -27.94
N VAL A 54 -13.84 15.08 -26.64
CA VAL A 54 -15.10 15.63 -26.13
C VAL A 54 -14.85 16.67 -25.05
N LYS A 55 -15.59 17.78 -25.10
CA LYS A 55 -15.70 18.73 -23.99
C LYS A 55 -17.16 18.88 -23.53
N ALA A 56 -17.44 18.47 -22.31
CA ALA A 56 -18.77 18.50 -21.70
C ALA A 56 -18.84 19.48 -20.51
N ASP A 57 -19.72 20.49 -20.60
CA ASP A 57 -19.91 21.48 -19.53
C ASP A 57 -20.73 20.92 -18.37
N ALA A 58 -20.71 21.68 -17.28
CA ALA A 58 -21.61 21.48 -16.15
C ALA A 58 -23.08 21.32 -16.60
N ALA A 59 -23.81 20.47 -15.86
CA ALA A 59 -25.21 20.09 -16.09
C ALA A 59 -25.50 19.28 -17.37
N THR A 60 -24.49 18.83 -18.12
CA THR A 60 -24.66 17.92 -19.26
C THR A 60 -24.58 16.44 -18.85
N THR A 61 -25.10 15.56 -19.70
CA THR A 61 -24.97 14.10 -19.54
C THR A 61 -24.41 13.51 -20.83
N LEU A 62 -23.31 12.78 -20.71
CA LEU A 62 -22.69 12.03 -21.79
C LEU A 62 -22.71 10.55 -21.45
N THR A 63 -23.31 9.74 -22.33
CA THR A 63 -23.33 8.28 -22.22
C THR A 63 -22.57 7.69 -23.41
N ILE A 64 -21.62 6.81 -23.15
CA ILE A 64 -20.77 6.17 -24.16
C ILE A 64 -20.84 4.65 -23.97
N SER A 65 -20.91 3.91 -25.07
CA SER A 65 -20.93 2.43 -25.06
C SER A 65 -20.22 1.87 -26.28
N ASP A 66 -19.55 0.72 -26.13
CA ASP A 66 -19.01 -0.07 -27.26
C ASP A 66 -18.14 0.77 -28.21
N SER A 67 -17.33 1.68 -27.68
CA SER A 67 -16.68 2.74 -28.46
C SER A 67 -15.16 2.71 -28.35
N LEU A 68 -14.49 3.50 -29.20
CA LEU A 68 -13.03 3.67 -29.21
C LEU A 68 -12.66 5.15 -29.27
N PHE A 69 -11.89 5.61 -28.30
CA PHE A 69 -11.24 6.91 -28.30
C PHE A 69 -9.75 6.70 -28.48
N THR A 70 -9.17 7.23 -29.57
CA THR A 70 -7.75 6.97 -29.84
C THR A 70 -7.00 8.12 -30.49
N ASP A 71 -5.74 8.32 -30.09
CA ASP A 71 -4.86 9.34 -30.66
C ASP A 71 -5.48 10.75 -30.58
N ASN A 72 -6.10 11.11 -29.45
CA ASN A 72 -6.63 12.47 -29.26
C ASN A 72 -5.69 13.23 -28.33
N THR A 73 -5.32 14.43 -28.75
CA THR A 73 -4.20 15.19 -28.18
C THR A 73 -4.64 16.60 -27.82
N VAL A 74 -4.41 16.98 -26.59
CA VAL A 74 -4.46 18.37 -26.14
C VAL A 74 -3.03 18.92 -26.07
N THR A 75 -2.85 20.17 -26.50
CA THR A 75 -1.55 20.86 -26.57
C THR A 75 -1.55 22.12 -25.69
N ASN A 76 -0.35 22.63 -25.36
CA ASN A 76 -0.13 23.75 -24.43
C ASN A 76 -0.55 23.45 -22.99
N ASP A 77 -0.23 22.24 -22.53
CA ASP A 77 -0.37 21.82 -21.13
C ASP A 77 -1.82 21.98 -20.61
N LYS A 78 -2.80 21.64 -21.46
CA LYS A 78 -4.24 21.66 -21.16
C LYS A 78 -4.80 20.27 -20.90
N GLU A 79 -6.02 20.20 -20.38
CA GLU A 79 -6.54 19.01 -19.71
C GLU A 79 -7.43 18.10 -20.59
N GLY A 80 -7.41 16.80 -20.33
CA GLY A 80 -8.35 15.82 -20.86
C GLY A 80 -8.14 15.50 -22.35
N GLY A 81 -7.16 14.65 -22.65
CA GLY A 81 -6.77 14.32 -24.03
C GLY A 81 -7.95 13.75 -24.83
N HIS A 82 -8.65 12.76 -24.29
CA HIS A 82 -9.89 12.26 -24.89
C HIS A 82 -11.12 13.04 -24.45
N ILE A 83 -11.35 13.16 -23.15
CA ILE A 83 -12.57 13.74 -22.58
C ILE A 83 -12.24 14.73 -21.48
N TYR A 84 -12.87 15.90 -21.55
CA TYR A 84 -13.00 16.82 -20.43
C TYR A 84 -14.49 16.91 -20.04
N THR A 85 -14.81 16.72 -18.76
CA THR A 85 -16.18 16.80 -18.26
C THR A 85 -16.31 17.53 -16.92
N GLU A 86 -17.33 18.37 -16.83
CA GLU A 86 -17.87 18.95 -15.58
C GLU A 86 -19.29 18.40 -15.28
N GLY A 87 -19.80 17.51 -16.13
CA GLY A 87 -21.14 16.93 -16.06
C GLY A 87 -21.14 15.45 -15.67
N THR A 88 -22.25 14.77 -15.92
CA THR A 88 -22.33 13.31 -15.73
C THR A 88 -21.74 12.60 -16.94
N LEU A 89 -20.82 11.68 -16.70
CA LEU A 89 -20.19 10.82 -17.70
C LEU A 89 -20.41 9.36 -17.33
N ASN A 90 -21.12 8.62 -18.18
CA ASN A 90 -21.32 7.18 -18.04
C ASN A 90 -20.69 6.49 -19.25
N VAL A 91 -19.76 5.57 -19.03
CA VAL A 91 -19.04 4.87 -20.10
C VAL A 91 -19.09 3.37 -19.84
N SER A 92 -19.35 2.59 -20.88
CA SER A 92 -19.33 1.13 -20.80
C SER A 92 -18.59 0.52 -21.98
N ASN A 93 -17.85 -0.57 -21.77
CA ASN A 93 -17.20 -1.37 -22.83
C ASN A 93 -16.49 -0.49 -23.88
N THR A 94 -15.59 0.38 -23.43
CA THR A 94 -14.98 1.41 -24.30
C THR A 94 -13.49 1.50 -24.05
N ASP A 95 -12.74 1.59 -25.14
CA ASP A 95 -11.29 1.69 -25.12
C ASP A 95 -10.83 3.15 -25.28
N PHE A 96 -9.86 3.55 -24.47
CA PHE A 96 -9.18 4.84 -24.48
C PHE A 96 -7.68 4.63 -24.69
N ILE A 97 -7.17 4.95 -25.88
CA ILE A 97 -5.83 4.54 -26.31
C ILE A 97 -5.03 5.74 -26.82
N ASN A 98 -3.80 5.93 -26.34
CA ASN A 98 -2.88 6.97 -26.83
C ASN A 98 -3.47 8.39 -26.75
N GLY A 99 -4.20 8.69 -25.68
CA GLY A 99 -4.61 10.05 -25.35
C GLY A 99 -3.46 10.83 -24.71
N HIS A 100 -3.28 12.09 -25.11
CA HIS A 100 -2.19 12.93 -24.61
C HIS A 100 -2.71 14.31 -24.18
N ALA A 101 -2.22 14.82 -23.06
CA ALA A 101 -2.60 16.13 -22.52
C ALA A 101 -1.51 16.71 -21.59
N GLY A 102 -1.66 17.96 -21.13
CA GLY A 102 -0.89 18.44 -19.98
C GLY A 102 -1.23 17.68 -18.71
N LYS A 103 -2.52 17.36 -18.53
CA LYS A 103 -3.04 16.54 -17.44
C LYS A 103 -4.21 15.69 -17.91
N ALA A 104 -4.32 14.46 -17.41
CA ALA A 104 -5.23 13.42 -17.88
C ALA A 104 -5.18 13.18 -19.40
N GLY A 105 -4.31 12.27 -19.82
CA GLY A 105 -4.24 11.80 -21.20
C GLY A 105 -5.58 11.27 -21.72
N ALA A 106 -6.38 10.60 -20.86
CA ALA A 106 -7.73 10.17 -21.23
C ALA A 106 -8.81 11.11 -20.70
N ILE A 107 -9.10 11.08 -19.40
CA ILE A 107 -10.31 11.70 -18.83
C ILE A 107 -9.95 12.71 -17.72
N TRP A 108 -10.29 13.97 -17.96
CA TRP A 108 -10.33 14.99 -16.91
C TRP A 108 -11.76 15.21 -16.42
N ALA A 109 -11.96 15.15 -15.10
CA ALA A 109 -13.24 15.34 -14.43
C ALA A 109 -13.15 16.41 -13.34
N ASP A 110 -13.92 17.50 -13.45
CA ASP A 110 -13.97 18.59 -12.46
C ASP A 110 -15.39 18.77 -11.90
N GLY A 111 -15.60 18.42 -10.63
CA GLY A 111 -16.91 18.42 -9.99
C GLY A 111 -17.95 17.49 -10.65
N ALA A 112 -17.49 16.57 -11.51
CA ALA A 112 -18.28 15.67 -12.31
C ALA A 112 -18.64 14.37 -11.56
N THR A 113 -19.63 13.64 -12.08
CA THR A 113 -19.91 12.25 -11.68
C THR A 113 -19.51 11.34 -12.83
N VAL A 114 -18.57 10.43 -12.58
CA VAL A 114 -18.03 9.51 -13.58
C VAL A 114 -18.34 8.07 -13.17
N ASP A 115 -18.93 7.33 -14.10
CA ASP A 115 -19.28 5.91 -14.00
C ASP A 115 -18.63 5.18 -15.20
N LEU A 116 -17.76 4.20 -14.91
CA LEU A 116 -16.98 3.45 -15.89
C LEU A 116 -17.20 1.93 -15.67
N ASP A 117 -17.79 1.27 -16.65
CA ASP A 117 -18.10 -0.17 -16.61
C ASP A 117 -17.32 -0.89 -17.72
N ASP A 118 -16.44 -1.83 -17.38
CA ASP A 118 -15.62 -2.59 -18.35
C ASP A 118 -14.88 -1.68 -19.35
N CYS A 119 -14.17 -0.64 -18.87
CA CYS A 119 -13.45 0.30 -19.72
C CYS A 119 -11.93 0.10 -19.66
N ASP A 120 -11.28 0.10 -20.82
CA ASP A 120 -9.83 -0.10 -20.94
C ASP A 120 -9.11 1.19 -21.31
N PHE A 121 -8.01 1.49 -20.61
CA PHE A 121 -7.18 2.66 -20.81
C PHE A 121 -5.74 2.23 -21.06
N THR A 122 -5.23 2.46 -22.27
CA THR A 122 -3.89 2.00 -22.66
C THR A 122 -3.04 3.16 -23.15
N ASP A 123 -1.84 3.29 -22.58
CA ASP A 123 -0.81 4.23 -23.02
C ASP A 123 -1.32 5.68 -23.16
N ASN A 124 -2.09 6.14 -22.18
CA ASN A 124 -2.50 7.55 -22.11
C ASN A 124 -1.49 8.30 -21.24
N ASP A 125 -0.86 9.33 -21.81
CA ASP A 125 0.29 10.00 -21.21
C ASP A 125 0.03 11.49 -21.00
N VAL A 126 0.92 12.12 -20.22
CA VAL A 126 0.86 13.55 -19.95
C VAL A 126 2.21 14.24 -19.96
N ASP A 127 2.20 15.54 -20.24
CA ASP A 127 3.37 16.42 -20.13
C ASP A 127 3.64 16.88 -18.67
N GLU A 128 2.63 16.88 -17.79
CA GLU A 128 2.76 17.28 -16.37
C GLU A 128 2.22 16.19 -15.42
N ASP A 129 0.94 16.24 -15.08
CA ASP A 129 0.35 15.58 -13.90
C ASP A 129 -0.83 14.66 -14.23
N GLY A 130 -0.89 13.48 -13.60
CA GLY A 130 -1.99 12.52 -13.63
C GLY A 130 -2.21 11.88 -15.00
N GLY A 131 -1.69 10.65 -15.15
CA GLY A 131 -1.56 9.97 -16.43
C GLY A 131 -2.88 9.72 -17.15
N HIS A 132 -3.63 8.68 -16.79
CA HIS A 132 -4.82 8.31 -17.56
C HIS A 132 -6.04 9.16 -17.15
N ILE A 133 -6.33 9.23 -15.86
CA ILE A 133 -7.54 9.87 -15.33
C ILE A 133 -7.16 10.86 -14.22
N TYR A 134 -7.77 12.05 -14.25
CA TYR A 134 -7.58 13.08 -13.24
C TYR A 134 -8.93 13.60 -12.74
N LEU A 135 -9.16 13.52 -11.43
CA LEU A 135 -10.38 13.96 -10.77
C LEU A 135 -10.11 15.11 -9.78
N THR A 136 -10.92 16.16 -9.87
CA THR A 136 -10.82 17.35 -9.02
C THR A 136 -12.20 17.97 -8.73
N GLY A 137 -12.24 19.00 -7.90
CA GLY A 137 -13.48 19.76 -7.62
C GLY A 137 -14.54 18.95 -6.89
N GLY A 138 -14.16 17.87 -6.20
CA GLY A 138 -15.09 16.94 -5.56
C GLY A 138 -15.78 16.00 -6.54
N ALA A 139 -15.20 15.79 -7.73
CA ALA A 139 -15.67 14.77 -8.66
C ALA A 139 -15.70 13.38 -8.00
N THR A 140 -16.58 12.51 -8.47
CA THR A 140 -16.72 11.12 -8.01
C THR A 140 -16.40 10.16 -9.15
N LEU A 141 -15.84 9.00 -8.79
CA LEU A 141 -15.59 7.91 -9.73
C LEU A 141 -16.20 6.62 -9.17
N ASP A 142 -16.99 5.95 -9.98
CA ASP A 142 -17.36 4.54 -9.82
C ASP A 142 -16.77 3.79 -11.01
N MET A 143 -15.91 2.81 -10.76
CA MET A 143 -15.27 2.00 -11.80
C MET A 143 -15.41 0.52 -11.46
N ASP A 144 -16.08 -0.26 -12.31
CA ASP A 144 -16.23 -1.71 -12.18
C ASP A 144 -15.71 -2.39 -13.45
N GLY A 145 -14.71 -3.26 -13.30
CA GLY A 145 -14.08 -3.96 -14.42
C GLY A 145 -13.18 -3.09 -15.31
N GLY A 146 -12.57 -3.73 -16.31
CA GLY A 146 -11.63 -3.10 -17.23
C GLY A 146 -10.20 -2.98 -16.70
N SER A 147 -9.38 -2.18 -17.38
CA SER A 147 -7.94 -2.09 -17.13
C SER A 147 -7.35 -0.71 -17.38
N ILE A 148 -6.28 -0.38 -16.64
CA ILE A 148 -5.40 0.76 -16.90
C ILE A 148 -3.99 0.23 -17.06
N VAL A 149 -3.43 0.41 -18.26
CA VAL A 149 -2.20 -0.26 -18.69
C VAL A 149 -1.23 0.76 -19.27
N GLY A 150 -0.02 0.80 -18.70
CA GLY A 150 1.15 1.41 -19.32
C GLY A 150 2.00 0.38 -20.05
N ASP A 151 3.01 0.83 -20.79
CA ASP A 151 3.93 -0.04 -21.53
C ASP A 151 5.15 -0.50 -20.69
N GLY A 152 5.22 -0.12 -19.41
CA GLY A 152 6.32 -0.45 -18.50
C GLY A 152 7.66 0.22 -18.83
N THR A 153 7.68 1.18 -19.75
CA THR A 153 8.91 1.87 -20.19
C THR A 153 8.76 3.38 -20.35
N THR A 154 7.55 3.84 -20.61
CA THR A 154 7.17 5.23 -20.81
C THR A 154 6.62 5.77 -19.51
N ILE A 155 7.06 6.98 -19.16
CA ILE A 155 6.53 7.67 -17.99
C ILE A 155 5.11 8.13 -18.31
N ASN A 156 4.14 7.65 -17.53
CA ASN A 156 2.75 8.06 -17.64
C ASN A 156 2.48 9.40 -16.96
N ALA A 157 3.25 9.79 -15.92
CA ALA A 157 3.12 11.08 -15.22
C ALA A 157 4.44 11.56 -14.57
N LEU A 158 4.69 12.88 -14.54
CA LEU A 158 5.94 13.44 -14.00
C LEU A 158 5.91 13.71 -12.48
N ASP A 159 4.76 13.99 -11.88
CA ASP A 159 4.66 14.26 -10.43
C ASP A 159 3.65 13.31 -9.75
N ASP A 160 2.42 13.28 -10.25
CA ASP A 160 1.28 12.61 -9.60
C ASP A 160 1.22 11.08 -9.83
N ALA A 161 0.06 10.58 -10.25
CA ALA A 161 -0.19 9.16 -10.48
C ALA A 161 -0.04 8.80 -11.94
N GLY A 162 0.59 7.67 -12.24
CA GLY A 162 0.64 7.14 -13.60
C GLY A 162 -0.74 6.69 -14.10
N GLY A 163 -1.58 6.11 -13.24
CA GLY A 163 -2.95 5.71 -13.58
C GLY A 163 -3.99 6.79 -13.28
N ILE A 164 -4.42 6.91 -12.02
CA ILE A 164 -5.51 7.81 -11.61
C ILE A 164 -5.07 8.72 -10.46
N TYR A 165 -5.33 10.02 -10.62
CA TYR A 165 -5.15 11.01 -9.58
C TYR A 165 -6.51 11.47 -9.02
N PHE A 166 -6.69 11.34 -7.70
CA PHE A 166 -7.87 11.77 -6.95
C PHE A 166 -7.53 12.98 -6.06
N ASN A 167 -8.18 14.12 -6.30
CA ASN A 167 -8.09 15.30 -5.44
C ASN A 167 -9.43 15.60 -4.74
N GLY A 168 -9.60 15.00 -3.56
CA GLY A 168 -10.88 14.99 -2.85
C GLY A 168 -11.90 14.05 -3.50
N GLY A 169 -13.13 14.03 -2.99
CA GLY A 169 -14.23 13.22 -3.54
C GLY A 169 -14.43 11.86 -2.86
N THR A 170 -15.31 11.04 -3.41
CA THR A 170 -15.56 9.68 -2.94
C THR A 170 -15.58 8.75 -4.14
N HIS A 171 -14.77 7.70 -4.06
CA HIS A 171 -14.44 6.84 -5.20
C HIS A 171 -14.56 5.36 -4.84
N THR A 172 -15.01 4.58 -5.81
CA THR A 172 -15.06 3.13 -5.80
C THR A 172 -14.34 2.59 -7.03
N ILE A 173 -13.51 1.56 -6.81
CA ILE A 173 -12.82 0.83 -7.88
C ILE A 173 -12.92 -0.65 -7.56
N ASP A 174 -13.62 -1.39 -8.41
CA ASP A 174 -13.91 -2.80 -8.21
C ASP A 174 -13.50 -3.62 -9.44
N ASN A 175 -12.80 -4.74 -9.23
CA ASN A 175 -12.41 -5.67 -10.29
C ASN A 175 -11.55 -5.07 -11.43
N VAL A 176 -10.77 -4.02 -11.15
CA VAL A 176 -9.92 -3.34 -12.14
C VAL A 176 -8.47 -3.82 -12.06
N SER A 177 -7.79 -3.92 -13.20
CA SER A 177 -6.34 -4.16 -13.25
C SER A 177 -5.53 -2.90 -13.58
N PHE A 178 -4.48 -2.62 -12.81
CA PHE A 178 -3.50 -1.54 -13.03
C PHE A 178 -2.13 -2.15 -13.30
N THR A 179 -1.63 -2.04 -14.52
CA THR A 179 -0.44 -2.78 -14.95
C THR A 179 0.61 -1.89 -15.58
N ASP A 180 1.86 -2.06 -15.13
CA ASP A 180 3.06 -1.49 -15.74
C ASP A 180 3.00 0.05 -15.92
N LEU A 181 2.36 0.74 -14.96
CA LEU A 181 2.25 2.20 -14.92
C LEU A 181 3.47 2.80 -14.22
N ILE A 182 4.02 3.86 -14.81
CA ILE A 182 5.21 4.53 -14.31
C ILE A 182 4.91 6.01 -14.02
N ALA A 183 5.12 6.42 -12.78
CA ALA A 183 5.20 7.84 -12.40
C ALA A 183 6.60 8.19 -11.94
N VAL A 184 7.01 9.45 -12.05
CA VAL A 184 8.35 9.84 -11.60
C VAL A 184 8.40 10.06 -10.08
N ASP A 185 7.43 10.75 -9.46
CA ASP A 185 7.49 11.07 -8.03
C ASP A 185 6.53 10.20 -7.18
N LYS A 186 5.22 10.39 -7.32
CA LYS A 186 4.22 9.83 -6.39
C LYS A 186 3.85 8.40 -6.76
N ALA A 187 2.64 8.12 -7.25
CA ALA A 187 2.16 6.75 -7.36
C ALA A 187 2.33 6.19 -8.77
N GLY A 188 2.80 4.95 -8.92
CA GLY A 188 2.75 4.30 -10.23
C GLY A 188 1.30 4.17 -10.72
N ALA A 189 0.40 3.66 -9.87
CA ALA A 189 -1.01 3.47 -10.24
C ALA A 189 -1.92 4.60 -9.74
N LEU A 190 -2.08 4.78 -8.43
CA LEU A 190 -3.13 5.62 -7.87
C LEU A 190 -2.62 6.59 -6.80
N ARG A 191 -2.96 7.87 -6.92
CA ARG A 191 -2.70 8.86 -5.88
C ARG A 191 -4.01 9.42 -5.33
N LEU A 192 -4.17 9.40 -4.00
CA LEU A 192 -5.31 9.96 -3.29
C LEU A 192 -4.88 11.14 -2.41
N THR A 193 -5.45 12.31 -2.64
CA THR A 193 -5.16 13.54 -1.88
C THR A 193 -6.43 14.24 -1.38
N GLY A 194 -6.25 15.28 -0.56
CA GLY A 194 -7.35 16.08 -0.02
C GLY A 194 -8.21 15.31 0.99
N ASP A 195 -9.48 15.69 1.09
CA ASP A 195 -10.48 15.01 1.93
C ASP A 195 -11.12 13.78 1.26
N GLY A 196 -10.41 13.21 0.28
CA GLY A 196 -10.88 12.11 -0.54
C GLY A 196 -11.07 10.80 0.23
N THR A 197 -11.99 9.95 -0.25
CA THR A 197 -12.13 8.57 0.22
C THR A 197 -12.09 7.63 -0.97
N LEU A 198 -11.26 6.59 -0.88
CA LEU A 198 -11.18 5.55 -1.91
C LEU A 198 -11.48 4.19 -1.27
N THR A 199 -12.46 3.49 -1.86
CA THR A 199 -12.76 2.08 -1.54
C THR A 199 -12.38 1.22 -2.74
N MET A 200 -11.60 0.18 -2.49
CA MET A 200 -11.16 -0.78 -3.50
C MET A 200 -11.65 -2.19 -3.16
N SER A 201 -12.09 -2.95 -4.16
CA SER A 201 -12.30 -4.39 -4.00
C SER A 201 -11.86 -5.23 -5.20
N ASN A 202 -11.21 -6.36 -4.90
CA ASN A 202 -10.82 -7.39 -5.89
C ASN A 202 -9.98 -6.84 -7.07
N ASN A 203 -9.18 -5.81 -6.83
CA ASN A 203 -8.35 -5.21 -7.86
C ASN A 203 -7.01 -5.95 -8.00
N THR A 204 -6.36 -5.79 -9.14
CA THR A 204 -5.00 -6.27 -9.36
C THR A 204 -4.09 -5.11 -9.72
N LEU A 205 -3.05 -4.87 -8.92
CA LEU A 205 -2.02 -3.88 -9.21
C LEU A 205 -0.72 -4.64 -9.44
N ASN A 206 -0.15 -4.52 -10.63
CA ASN A 206 0.97 -5.36 -11.07
C ASN A 206 2.06 -4.52 -11.75
N GLY A 207 3.30 -4.62 -11.28
CA GLY A 207 4.47 -4.05 -11.98
C GLY A 207 4.55 -2.52 -12.02
N ASN A 208 3.70 -1.81 -11.27
CA ASN A 208 3.71 -0.34 -11.28
C ASN A 208 4.92 0.21 -10.51
N MET A 209 5.46 1.33 -10.98
CA MET A 209 6.72 1.90 -10.49
C MET A 209 6.61 3.41 -10.24
N SER A 210 7.27 3.87 -9.17
CA SER A 210 7.43 5.30 -8.90
C SER A 210 8.59 5.63 -7.96
N SER A 211 8.75 6.89 -7.54
CA SER A 211 9.71 7.19 -6.47
C SER A 211 9.18 6.81 -5.08
N ASN A 212 7.87 6.93 -4.81
CA ASN A 212 7.28 6.58 -3.51
C ASN A 212 5.93 5.89 -3.67
N GLY A 213 5.75 4.66 -3.20
CA GLY A 213 4.48 3.96 -3.41
C GLY A 213 4.38 3.45 -4.84
N GLY A 214 5.07 2.35 -5.15
CA GLY A 214 5.11 1.81 -6.51
C GLY A 214 3.72 1.60 -7.12
N HIS A 215 2.73 1.24 -6.30
CA HIS A 215 1.33 1.22 -6.71
C HIS A 215 0.55 2.45 -6.22
N LEU A 216 0.55 2.72 -4.92
CA LEU A 216 -0.35 3.66 -4.29
C LEU A 216 0.39 4.74 -3.52
N TYR A 217 -0.04 5.99 -3.66
CA TYR A 217 0.35 7.10 -2.80
C TYR A 217 -0.90 7.69 -2.14
N LEU A 218 -1.02 7.54 -0.83
CA LEU A 218 -2.27 7.80 -0.11
C LEU A 218 -2.10 8.90 0.95
N GLU A 219 -2.92 9.94 0.88
CA GLU A 219 -2.93 11.04 1.84
C GLU A 219 -4.23 11.18 2.65
N SER A 220 -5.17 10.25 2.46
CA SER A 220 -6.51 10.31 3.05
C SER A 220 -7.08 8.92 3.34
N THR A 221 -8.40 8.80 3.58
CA THR A 221 -9.01 7.53 3.99
C THR A 221 -9.05 6.53 2.84
N PHE A 222 -8.51 5.34 3.09
CA PHE A 222 -8.44 4.26 2.12
C PHE A 222 -8.89 2.93 2.74
N THR A 223 -9.71 2.19 2.01
CA THR A 223 -10.11 0.84 2.39
C THR A 223 -10.00 -0.08 1.19
N ASP A 224 -9.35 -1.22 1.39
CA ASP A 224 -9.20 -2.26 0.40
C ASP A 224 -9.71 -3.61 0.93
N SER A 225 -10.30 -4.39 0.01
CA SER A 225 -10.73 -5.75 0.28
C SER A 225 -10.47 -6.70 -0.89
N GLY A 226 -9.70 -7.76 -0.68
CA GLY A 226 -9.52 -8.83 -1.67
C GLY A 226 -8.61 -8.46 -2.86
N SER A 227 -7.89 -7.34 -2.81
CA SER A 227 -7.01 -6.94 -3.92
C SER A 227 -5.64 -7.60 -3.84
N THR A 228 -4.94 -7.64 -4.98
CA THR A 228 -3.59 -8.16 -5.14
C THR A 228 -2.64 -7.04 -5.56
N PHE A 229 -1.55 -6.86 -4.82
CA PHE A 229 -0.48 -5.90 -5.05
C PHE A 229 0.82 -6.67 -5.33
N THR A 230 1.28 -6.66 -6.57
CA THR A 230 2.41 -7.49 -7.00
C THR A 230 3.44 -6.73 -7.80
N GLY A 231 4.72 -6.93 -7.50
CA GLY A 231 5.80 -6.37 -8.30
C GLY A 231 5.85 -4.83 -8.27
N GLY A 232 5.26 -4.20 -7.26
CA GLY A 232 5.35 -2.75 -7.04
C GLY A 232 6.76 -2.36 -6.67
N ARG A 233 7.30 -1.33 -7.32
CA ARG A 233 8.67 -0.89 -7.08
C ARG A 233 8.72 0.60 -6.82
N SER A 234 9.28 0.98 -5.68
CA SER A 234 9.62 2.38 -5.38
C SER A 234 11.12 2.58 -5.39
N LEU A 235 11.58 3.74 -5.88
CA LEU A 235 12.98 4.14 -5.68
C LEU A 235 13.24 4.38 -4.19
N GLY A 236 12.37 5.12 -3.51
CA GLY A 236 12.41 5.35 -2.07
C GLY A 236 11.37 4.52 -1.33
N ASP A 237 10.58 5.15 -0.48
CA ASP A 237 9.69 4.48 0.48
C ASP A 237 8.45 3.80 -0.15
N GLY A 238 8.05 2.67 0.43
CA GLY A 238 6.77 2.03 0.11
C GLY A 238 6.78 1.32 -1.24
N GLY A 239 7.30 0.10 -1.32
CA GLY A 239 7.39 -0.61 -2.61
C GLY A 239 6.02 -0.79 -3.29
N ALA A 240 4.96 -1.07 -2.52
CA ALA A 240 3.58 -1.00 -3.01
C ALA A 240 2.88 0.30 -2.62
N VAL A 241 2.87 0.63 -1.33
CA VAL A 241 2.00 1.68 -0.76
C VAL A 241 2.82 2.65 0.05
N TYR A 242 2.71 3.92 -0.30
CA TYR A 242 3.21 5.03 0.51
C TYR A 242 2.05 5.80 1.14
N VAL A 243 2.07 5.96 2.47
CA VAL A 243 1.05 6.71 3.21
C VAL A 243 1.64 8.01 3.77
N ALA A 244 1.10 9.14 3.31
CA ALA A 244 1.54 10.49 3.68
C ALA A 244 0.47 11.29 4.46
N SER A 245 0.92 12.20 5.32
CA SER A 245 0.11 13.31 5.88
C SER A 245 -1.23 12.91 6.59
N SER A 246 -2.16 13.87 6.79
CA SER A 246 -3.29 13.91 7.76
C SER A 246 -3.84 12.56 8.25
N PRO A 247 -4.07 12.36 9.58
CA PRO A 247 -4.12 11.03 10.17
C PRO A 247 -5.10 10.10 9.46
N PRO A 248 -4.60 9.19 8.62
CA PRO A 248 -5.45 8.43 7.76
C PRO A 248 -5.89 7.15 8.48
N THR A 249 -7.09 6.73 8.13
CA THR A 249 -7.57 5.37 8.39
C THR A 249 -7.26 4.55 7.15
N MET A 250 -6.27 3.67 7.27
CA MET A 250 -5.89 2.71 6.23
C MET A 250 -6.33 1.31 6.65
N SER A 251 -7.06 0.62 5.79
CA SER A 251 -7.53 -0.73 6.06
C SER A 251 -7.32 -1.63 4.85
N PHE A 252 -6.68 -2.78 5.07
CA PHE A 252 -6.51 -3.85 4.08
C PHE A 252 -7.11 -5.14 4.65
N THR A 253 -8.00 -5.78 3.89
CA THR A 253 -8.70 -6.99 4.34
C THR A 253 -8.68 -8.08 3.28
N SER A 254 -8.21 -9.28 3.62
CA SER A 254 -8.19 -10.43 2.70
C SER A 254 -7.42 -10.19 1.40
N SER A 255 -6.47 -9.26 1.42
CA SER A 255 -5.64 -8.85 0.27
C SER A 255 -4.26 -9.51 0.30
N SER A 256 -3.47 -9.33 -0.75
CA SER A 256 -2.09 -9.83 -0.79
C SER A 256 -1.08 -8.83 -1.35
N PHE A 257 0.10 -8.79 -0.74
CA PHE A 257 1.28 -8.03 -1.16
C PHE A 257 2.41 -9.00 -1.46
N THR A 258 2.86 -9.05 -2.71
CA THR A 258 3.87 -10.01 -3.15
C THR A 258 4.93 -9.36 -4.03
N ASP A 259 6.21 -9.67 -3.81
CA ASP A 259 7.32 -9.22 -4.66
C ASP A 259 7.37 -7.68 -4.79
N ASN A 260 6.99 -6.94 -3.73
CA ASN A 260 7.11 -5.48 -3.72
C ASN A 260 8.43 -5.05 -3.11
N GLU A 261 9.04 -4.01 -3.68
CA GLU A 261 10.43 -3.64 -3.39
C GLU A 261 10.57 -2.12 -3.18
N SER A 262 11.08 -1.73 -2.02
CA SER A 262 11.64 -0.40 -1.78
C SER A 262 13.16 -0.47 -2.00
N LEU A 263 13.65 0.22 -3.03
CA LEU A 263 15.02 0.03 -3.51
C LEU A 263 16.09 0.72 -2.66
N THR A 264 15.77 1.81 -1.98
CA THR A 264 16.76 2.59 -1.21
C THR A 264 16.36 2.94 0.20
N ASP A 265 15.10 2.76 0.59
CA ASP A 265 14.59 3.24 1.88
C ASP A 265 13.69 2.17 2.55
N ASP A 266 12.54 2.58 3.10
CA ASP A 266 11.76 1.78 4.03
C ASP A 266 10.46 1.21 3.44
N GLY A 267 9.96 0.13 4.05
CA GLY A 267 8.60 -0.40 3.81
C GLY A 267 8.44 -1.09 2.46
N GLY A 268 8.92 -2.33 2.33
CA GLY A 268 8.94 -3.02 1.04
C GLY A 268 7.55 -3.25 0.43
N ALA A 269 6.53 -3.48 1.27
CA ALA A 269 5.14 -3.37 0.84
C ALA A 269 4.53 -2.02 1.23
N ILE A 270 4.49 -1.71 2.53
CA ILE A 270 3.76 -0.56 3.05
C ILE A 270 4.71 0.32 3.86
N TYR A 271 4.83 1.58 3.46
CA TYR A 271 5.40 2.65 4.26
C TYR A 271 4.30 3.50 4.88
N PHE A 272 4.28 3.58 6.22
CA PHE A 272 3.35 4.40 6.99
C PHE A 272 4.08 5.57 7.66
N GLY A 273 4.18 6.70 6.93
CA GLY A 273 5.01 7.86 7.25
C GLY A 273 4.37 8.97 8.08
N THR A 274 3.20 8.75 8.65
CA THR A 274 2.40 9.77 9.34
C THR A 274 1.80 9.19 10.62
N SER A 275 1.15 10.00 11.47
CA SER A 275 0.30 9.47 12.55
C SER A 275 -0.96 8.87 11.95
N GLY A 276 -1.49 7.78 12.49
CA GLY A 276 -2.78 7.27 12.04
C GLY A 276 -3.05 5.86 12.52
N THR A 277 -4.00 5.20 11.86
CA THR A 277 -4.33 3.81 12.14
C THR A 277 -4.18 2.96 10.89
N LEU A 278 -3.40 1.89 11.01
CA LEU A 278 -3.29 0.84 10.01
C LEU A 278 -3.99 -0.42 10.51
N SER A 279 -4.95 -0.93 9.74
CA SER A 279 -5.66 -2.18 10.01
C SER A 279 -5.33 -3.21 8.92
N VAL A 280 -4.78 -4.35 9.33
CA VAL A 280 -4.38 -5.46 8.46
C VAL A 280 -5.10 -6.72 8.92
N VAL A 281 -6.04 -7.22 8.12
CA VAL A 281 -6.97 -8.27 8.51
C VAL A 281 -6.97 -9.41 7.49
N GLY A 282 -6.38 -10.54 7.84
CA GLY A 282 -6.28 -11.70 6.93
C GLY A 282 -5.50 -11.40 5.66
N VAL A 283 -4.47 -10.55 5.73
CA VAL A 283 -3.65 -10.15 4.58
C VAL A 283 -2.42 -11.04 4.47
N VAL A 284 -2.02 -11.37 3.25
CA VAL A 284 -0.79 -12.11 2.97
C VAL A 284 0.29 -11.16 2.48
N PHE A 285 1.41 -11.08 3.21
CA PHE A 285 2.65 -10.45 2.77
C PHE A 285 3.65 -11.56 2.48
N ASN A 286 4.14 -11.62 1.25
CA ASN A 286 5.11 -12.60 0.82
C ASN A 286 6.22 -11.95 0.00
N ASP A 287 7.48 -12.16 0.39
CA ASP A 287 8.64 -11.79 -0.43
C ASP A 287 8.61 -10.29 -0.82
N ASN A 288 8.39 -9.42 0.19
CA ASN A 288 8.53 -7.98 -0.02
C ASN A 288 9.81 -7.53 0.70
N ASP A 289 10.54 -6.61 0.08
CA ASP A 289 11.91 -6.27 0.45
C ASP A 289 12.07 -4.75 0.60
N ALA A 290 12.79 -4.33 1.63
CA ALA A 290 13.18 -2.94 1.86
C ALA A 290 14.69 -2.86 2.08
N ALA A 291 15.34 -1.86 1.50
CA ALA A 291 16.78 -1.68 1.70
C ALA A 291 17.15 -1.43 3.18
N ASP A 292 16.33 -0.63 3.88
CA ASP A 292 16.62 -0.18 5.24
C ASP A 292 15.69 -0.84 6.28
N ASN A 293 14.45 -0.37 6.45
CA ASN A 293 13.59 -0.85 7.53
C ASN A 293 12.24 -1.41 7.06
N GLY A 294 11.78 -2.50 7.69
CA GLY A 294 10.43 -3.02 7.51
C GLY A 294 10.22 -3.67 6.15
N GLY A 295 10.78 -4.88 5.95
CA GLY A 295 10.72 -5.56 4.65
C GLY A 295 9.31 -5.71 4.10
N HIS A 296 8.31 -5.90 4.97
CA HIS A 296 6.91 -5.77 4.58
C HIS A 296 6.31 -4.41 4.98
N ILE A 297 6.38 -4.05 6.26
CA ILE A 297 5.70 -2.86 6.79
C ILE A 297 6.68 -2.02 7.59
N TYR A 298 6.75 -0.74 7.25
CA TYR A 298 7.41 0.28 8.05
C TYR A 298 6.37 1.22 8.70
N LEU A 299 6.50 1.44 10.00
CA LEU A 299 5.71 2.40 10.77
C LEU A 299 6.64 3.47 11.36
N THR A 300 6.49 4.73 10.93
CA THR A 300 7.39 5.81 11.38
C THR A 300 7.34 6.04 12.89
N GLY A 301 8.48 6.38 13.49
CA GLY A 301 8.58 6.80 14.89
C GLY A 301 8.26 8.28 15.13
N SER A 302 8.17 9.09 14.07
CA SER A 302 8.04 10.56 14.16
C SER A 302 6.65 11.05 14.61
N ALA A 303 5.66 10.15 14.62
CA ALA A 303 4.28 10.45 14.98
C ALA A 303 3.66 9.27 15.75
N THR A 304 2.54 9.51 16.47
CA THR A 304 1.85 8.42 17.19
C THR A 304 1.15 7.50 16.20
N ASN A 305 1.59 6.25 16.16
CA ASN A 305 1.08 5.24 15.26
C ASN A 305 0.42 4.09 16.00
N SER A 306 -0.71 3.62 15.46
CA SER A 306 -1.39 2.43 15.96
C SER A 306 -1.62 1.48 14.80
N ALA A 307 -0.91 0.36 14.79
CA ALA A 307 -1.13 -0.71 13.83
C ALA A 307 -1.80 -1.90 14.53
N THR A 308 -2.87 -2.39 13.93
CA THR A 308 -3.54 -3.63 14.32
C THR A 308 -3.40 -4.64 13.20
N ILE A 309 -2.70 -5.73 13.47
CA ILE A 309 -2.47 -6.84 12.54
C ILE A 309 -3.18 -8.06 13.11
N ASN A 310 -4.16 -8.60 12.40
CA ASN A 310 -4.96 -9.69 12.95
C ASN A 310 -5.55 -10.65 11.92
N SER A 311 -6.39 -11.57 12.43
CA SER A 311 -7.30 -12.42 11.66
C SER A 311 -6.62 -13.31 10.61
N SER A 312 -5.58 -14.05 11.02
CA SER A 312 -4.84 -14.99 10.15
C SER A 312 -4.04 -14.30 9.04
N SER A 313 -3.52 -13.10 9.31
CA SER A 313 -2.52 -12.49 8.43
C SER A 313 -1.22 -13.32 8.44
N SER A 314 -0.45 -13.25 7.35
CA SER A 314 0.81 -13.98 7.19
C SER A 314 1.89 -13.09 6.62
N PHE A 315 3.10 -13.18 7.17
CA PHE A 315 4.30 -12.48 6.76
C PHE A 315 5.40 -13.50 6.48
N THR A 316 5.76 -13.66 5.21
CA THR A 316 6.74 -14.63 4.75
C THR A 316 7.82 -13.99 3.90
N LEU A 317 9.08 -14.38 4.14
CA LEU A 317 10.21 -14.01 3.28
C LEU A 317 10.42 -12.49 3.17
N GLY A 318 10.08 -11.71 4.20
CA GLY A 318 10.49 -10.31 4.26
C GLY A 318 11.99 -10.18 4.54
N ASP A 319 12.64 -9.22 3.87
CA ASP A 319 14.06 -8.88 4.04
C ASP A 319 14.23 -7.37 4.27
N ALA A 320 15.12 -7.00 5.19
CA ALA A 320 15.48 -5.62 5.50
C ALA A 320 16.80 -5.53 6.30
N GLU A 321 17.32 -4.32 6.56
CA GLU A 321 18.32 -4.12 7.61
C GLU A 321 17.70 -4.34 8.99
N ASP A 322 16.57 -3.71 9.29
CA ASP A 322 15.86 -3.85 10.56
C ASP A 322 14.37 -4.20 10.36
N GLY A 323 13.89 -5.17 11.14
CA GLY A 323 12.48 -5.59 11.09
C GLY A 323 12.14 -6.27 9.76
N GLY A 324 12.63 -7.49 9.54
CA GLY A 324 12.48 -8.19 8.26
C GLY A 324 11.04 -8.30 7.77
N ALA A 325 10.07 -8.39 8.67
CA ALA A 325 8.66 -8.19 8.35
C ALA A 325 8.17 -6.78 8.71
N VAL A 326 8.28 -6.39 9.98
CA VAL A 326 7.68 -5.17 10.51
C VAL A 326 8.71 -4.37 11.30
N TYR A 327 8.84 -3.09 10.95
CA TYR A 327 9.54 -2.10 11.77
C TYR A 327 8.54 -1.11 12.37
N GLY A 328 8.66 -0.84 13.67
CA GLY A 328 7.90 0.18 14.37
C GLY A 328 8.78 1.15 15.16
N GLY A 329 8.79 2.43 14.79
CA GLY A 329 9.60 3.45 15.49
C GLY A 329 9.07 3.84 16.89
N ASP A 330 9.77 4.78 17.53
CA ASP A 330 9.63 5.20 18.96
C ASP A 330 8.20 5.37 19.53
N ASN A 331 7.22 5.79 18.72
CA ASN A 331 5.86 6.11 19.17
C ASN A 331 4.80 5.14 18.63
N THR A 332 5.21 3.90 18.33
CA THR A 332 4.37 2.89 17.71
C THR A 332 3.70 1.98 18.74
N THR A 333 2.38 1.88 18.69
CA THR A 333 1.62 0.82 19.36
C THR A 333 1.28 -0.25 18.33
N LEU A 334 1.80 -1.46 18.55
CA LEU A 334 1.61 -2.60 17.68
C LEU A 334 0.81 -3.68 18.40
N THR A 335 -0.38 -3.99 17.88
CA THR A 335 -1.23 -5.09 18.37
C THR A 335 -1.30 -6.17 17.30
N ILE A 336 -0.88 -7.38 17.65
CA ILE A 336 -0.79 -8.51 16.72
C ILE A 336 -1.54 -9.71 17.28
N GLU A 337 -2.51 -10.23 16.54
CA GLU A 337 -3.34 -11.35 17.00
C GLU A 337 -3.52 -12.41 15.92
N ASN A 338 -3.38 -13.70 16.27
CA ASN A 338 -3.65 -14.81 15.35
C ASN A 338 -2.93 -14.65 13.99
N THR A 339 -1.64 -14.31 14.02
CA THR A 339 -0.83 -13.99 12.82
C THR A 339 0.42 -14.88 12.76
N SER A 340 0.89 -15.20 11.55
CA SER A 340 2.13 -15.95 11.33
C SER A 340 3.26 -15.11 10.73
N PHE A 341 4.46 -15.24 11.28
CA PHE A 341 5.71 -14.67 10.76
C PHE A 341 6.68 -15.83 10.49
N THR A 342 6.96 -16.11 9.22
CA THR A 342 7.79 -17.26 8.84
C THR A 342 8.93 -16.85 7.92
N THR A 343 10.14 -17.27 8.26
CA THR A 343 11.35 -17.08 7.42
C THR A 343 11.57 -15.64 6.96
N ASN A 344 11.30 -14.67 7.84
CA ASN A 344 11.68 -13.27 7.63
C ASN A 344 13.10 -13.06 8.14
N THR A 345 13.86 -12.21 7.46
CA THR A 345 15.28 -11.97 7.73
C THR A 345 15.54 -10.48 7.92
N ALA A 346 16.34 -10.13 8.92
CA ALA A 346 16.88 -8.79 9.06
C ALA A 346 18.40 -8.87 9.17
N SER A 347 19.14 -8.03 8.44
CA SER A 347 20.60 -8.09 8.51
C SER A 347 21.16 -7.50 9.82
N ALA A 348 20.38 -6.70 10.55
CA ALA A 348 20.74 -6.12 11.84
C ALA A 348 19.83 -6.61 12.99
N ASN A 349 18.61 -6.11 13.14
CA ASN A 349 17.79 -6.41 14.32
C ASN A 349 16.37 -6.85 13.97
N GLY A 350 15.85 -7.83 14.72
CA GLY A 350 14.45 -8.24 14.66
C GLY A 350 14.09 -8.94 13.35
N GLY A 351 14.39 -10.23 13.24
CA GLY A 351 14.21 -10.95 11.97
C GLY A 351 12.78 -10.92 11.44
N ALA A 352 11.79 -10.92 12.34
CA ALA A 352 10.42 -10.57 11.99
C ALA A 352 10.08 -9.13 12.40
N ILE A 353 10.26 -8.78 13.68
CA ILE A 353 9.79 -7.50 14.21
C ILE A 353 10.94 -6.74 14.88
N ARG A 354 11.14 -5.49 14.46
CA ARG A 354 11.87 -4.48 15.22
C ARG A 354 10.89 -3.44 15.76
N ILE A 355 10.97 -3.14 17.05
CA ILE A 355 10.17 -2.06 17.65
C ILE A 355 11.01 -1.18 18.59
N ASP A 356 11.07 0.12 18.32
CA ASP A 356 11.96 1.07 19.00
C ASP A 356 11.30 1.72 20.22
N GLY A 357 9.97 1.78 20.24
CA GLY A 357 9.24 2.33 21.38
C GLY A 357 7.74 2.02 21.39
N GLY A 358 6.97 2.80 22.15
CA GLY A 358 5.52 2.60 22.32
C GLY A 358 5.16 1.31 23.07
N SER A 359 4.53 0.32 22.42
CA SER A 359 4.28 -1.00 23.05
C SER A 359 3.98 -2.09 22.03
N LEU A 360 4.34 -3.33 22.36
CA LEU A 360 3.99 -4.53 21.59
C LEU A 360 3.06 -5.43 22.39
N THR A 361 1.83 -5.61 21.89
CA THR A 361 0.84 -6.54 22.45
C THR A 361 0.57 -7.65 21.46
N MET A 362 0.68 -8.90 21.92
CA MET A 362 0.59 -10.09 21.09
C MET A 362 -0.37 -11.12 21.70
N SER A 363 -1.11 -11.84 20.84
CA SER A 363 -1.82 -13.04 21.28
C SER A 363 -1.96 -14.08 20.17
N ALA A 364 -1.79 -15.35 20.54
CA ALA A 364 -1.99 -16.51 19.65
C ALA A 364 -1.24 -16.43 18.30
N ASN A 365 -0.03 -15.86 18.29
CA ASN A 365 0.78 -15.73 17.08
C ASN A 365 1.76 -16.90 16.91
N SER A 366 2.28 -17.07 15.69
CA SER A 366 3.31 -18.06 15.36
C SER A 366 4.50 -17.39 14.67
N PHE A 367 5.65 -17.43 15.31
CA PHE A 367 6.94 -17.00 14.74
C PHE A 367 7.79 -18.24 14.47
N SER A 368 8.24 -18.43 13.23
CA SER A 368 8.96 -19.64 12.83
C SER A 368 10.12 -19.34 11.86
N GLY A 369 11.35 -19.72 12.20
CA GLY A 369 12.46 -19.67 11.24
C GLY A 369 12.89 -18.26 10.85
N ASN A 370 12.52 -17.23 11.62
CA ASN A 370 12.99 -15.86 11.36
C ASN A 370 14.41 -15.70 11.89
N SER A 371 15.21 -14.84 11.24
CA SER A 371 16.64 -14.68 11.55
C SER A 371 17.09 -13.23 11.57
N ALA A 372 17.99 -12.86 12.49
CA ALA A 372 18.68 -11.57 12.48
C ALA A 372 20.06 -11.63 13.14
N ASN A 373 20.81 -10.53 13.12
CA ASN A 373 22.01 -10.43 13.96
C ASN A 373 21.65 -10.32 15.45
N ALA A 374 20.55 -9.65 15.80
CA ALA A 374 20.08 -9.51 17.17
C ALA A 374 18.55 -9.63 17.25
N GLY A 375 18.05 -10.44 18.19
CA GLY A 375 16.62 -10.72 18.27
C GLY A 375 16.13 -11.48 17.05
N GLY A 376 16.43 -12.78 16.99
CA GLY A 376 16.24 -13.60 15.78
C GLY A 376 14.83 -13.53 15.21
N GLN A 377 13.82 -13.34 16.07
CA GLN A 377 12.45 -13.08 15.66
C GLN A 377 12.02 -11.66 16.03
N ILE A 378 12.30 -11.20 17.24
CA ILE A 378 11.90 -9.89 17.74
C ILE A 378 13.07 -9.18 18.41
N HIS A 379 13.32 -7.93 18.01
CA HIS A 379 14.12 -7.00 18.79
C HIS A 379 13.22 -5.85 19.27
N ALA A 380 13.18 -5.62 20.57
CA ALA A 380 12.33 -4.58 21.16
C ALA A 380 13.08 -3.65 22.11
N GLU A 381 12.69 -2.38 22.09
CA GLU A 381 13.12 -1.34 23.03
C GLU A 381 11.95 -0.81 23.87
N THR A 382 10.91 -1.66 24.00
CA THR A 382 9.68 -1.36 24.71
C THR A 382 9.11 -2.59 25.44
N ASN A 383 8.01 -2.38 26.16
CA ASN A 383 7.22 -3.40 26.82
C ASN A 383 6.67 -4.43 25.82
N ILE A 384 6.71 -5.70 26.21
CA ILE A 384 6.08 -6.80 25.47
C ILE A 384 5.06 -7.47 26.37
N THR A 385 3.83 -7.56 25.89
CA THR A 385 2.79 -8.38 26.51
C THR A 385 2.33 -9.43 25.50
N ASP A 386 2.51 -10.70 25.83
CA ASP A 386 2.13 -11.83 24.99
C ASP A 386 1.25 -12.84 25.74
N ALA A 387 0.24 -13.35 25.03
CA ALA A 387 -0.64 -14.40 25.50
C ALA A 387 -0.80 -15.52 24.46
N GLY A 388 -0.14 -16.65 24.69
CA GLY A 388 -0.36 -17.88 23.94
C GLY A 388 0.31 -17.95 22.57
N SER A 389 1.37 -17.18 22.32
CA SER A 389 2.13 -17.27 21.06
C SER A 389 3.20 -18.37 21.08
N THR A 390 3.63 -18.79 19.90
CA THR A 390 4.72 -19.74 19.69
C THR A 390 5.89 -19.06 18.97
N PHE A 391 7.08 -19.21 19.51
CA PHE A 391 8.36 -18.72 18.99
C PHE A 391 9.26 -19.92 18.74
N ALA A 392 9.42 -20.31 17.48
CA ALA A 392 10.10 -21.55 17.11
C ALA A 392 11.23 -21.33 16.10
N SER A 393 12.36 -22.00 16.32
CA SER A 393 13.46 -22.02 15.34
C SER A 393 13.93 -20.61 14.92
N GLY A 394 13.89 -19.64 15.84
CA GLY A 394 14.48 -18.32 15.61
C GLY A 394 15.99 -18.38 15.76
N THR A 395 16.70 -17.65 14.90
CA THR A 395 18.15 -17.62 14.94
C THR A 395 18.64 -16.18 15.07
N ALA A 396 19.43 -15.92 16.11
CA ALA A 396 20.19 -14.69 16.24
C ALA A 396 21.68 -15.01 16.13
N THR A 397 22.44 -14.24 15.34
CA THR A 397 23.91 -14.35 15.37
C THR A 397 24.42 -14.04 16.78
N ASN A 398 23.98 -12.91 17.35
CA ASN A 398 24.36 -12.41 18.66
C ASN A 398 23.28 -12.78 19.69
N ASP A 399 22.80 -11.82 20.49
CA ASP A 399 21.85 -12.04 21.57
C ASP A 399 20.40 -12.36 21.13
N GLY A 400 19.74 -13.22 21.90
CA GLY A 400 18.28 -13.36 21.87
C GLY A 400 17.76 -14.15 20.67
N GLY A 401 17.94 -15.47 20.68
CA GLY A 401 17.59 -16.32 19.53
C GLY A 401 16.14 -16.18 19.06
N ALA A 402 15.20 -15.95 19.97
CA ALA A 402 13.86 -15.46 19.61
C ALA A 402 13.72 -13.97 19.85
N ILE A 403 13.92 -13.51 21.09
CA ILE A 403 13.60 -12.15 21.52
C ILE A 403 14.82 -11.51 22.17
N ARG A 404 15.16 -10.30 21.74
CA ARG A 404 16.13 -9.44 22.41
C ARG A 404 15.48 -8.13 22.86
N VAL A 405 15.76 -7.70 24.10
CA VAL A 405 15.27 -6.43 24.65
C VAL A 405 16.40 -5.60 25.27
N THR A 406 16.58 -4.35 24.81
CA THR A 406 17.79 -3.54 25.07
C THR A 406 17.61 -2.17 25.72
N ALA A 407 16.41 -1.55 25.73
CA ALA A 407 16.21 -0.20 26.28
C ALA A 407 15.14 -0.08 27.39
N GLY A 408 15.35 0.84 28.34
CA GLY A 408 14.43 1.22 29.44
C GLY A 408 14.14 0.11 30.48
N PRO A 409 13.53 0.40 31.66
CA PRO A 409 12.86 -0.66 32.41
C PRO A 409 11.60 -1.06 31.63
N ALA A 410 11.75 -1.97 30.67
CA ALA A 410 10.65 -2.48 29.86
C ALA A 410 10.05 -3.73 30.53
N ASP A 411 8.77 -3.71 30.86
CA ASP A 411 8.13 -4.89 31.45
C ASP A 411 7.77 -5.91 30.37
N LEU A 412 8.19 -7.16 30.61
CA LEU A 412 7.94 -8.29 29.73
C LEU A 412 6.99 -9.27 30.42
N SER A 413 5.89 -9.61 29.76
CA SER A 413 4.89 -10.55 30.27
C SER A 413 4.52 -11.56 29.20
N PHE A 414 4.80 -12.84 29.47
CA PHE A 414 4.45 -13.97 28.61
C PHE A 414 3.53 -14.92 29.37
N THR A 415 2.36 -15.22 28.82
CA THR A 415 1.39 -16.15 29.43
C THR A 415 1.04 -17.27 28.47
N ASN A 416 1.27 -18.52 28.89
CA ASN A 416 1.01 -19.73 28.09
C ASN A 416 1.73 -19.77 26.73
N SER A 417 2.88 -19.11 26.62
CA SER A 417 3.66 -19.01 25.37
C SER A 417 4.68 -20.14 25.25
N THR A 418 5.03 -20.52 24.03
CA THR A 418 6.00 -21.58 23.73
C THR A 418 7.24 -21.01 23.06
N PHE A 419 8.42 -21.32 23.58
CA PHE A 419 9.72 -21.01 22.98
C PHE A 419 10.48 -22.31 22.72
N SER A 420 10.65 -22.67 21.46
CA SER A 420 11.22 -23.97 21.09
C SER A 420 12.29 -23.90 20.00
N GLY A 421 13.47 -24.47 20.25
CA GLY A 421 14.50 -24.59 19.22
C GLY A 421 15.09 -23.26 18.77
N ASN A 422 15.02 -22.21 19.57
CA ASN A 422 15.62 -20.92 19.23
C ASN A 422 17.10 -20.90 19.59
N GLU A 423 17.91 -20.21 18.79
CA GLU A 423 19.37 -20.24 18.87
C GLU A 423 19.98 -18.84 18.85
N SER A 424 20.83 -18.58 19.84
CA SER A 424 21.83 -17.50 19.82
C SER A 424 23.18 -18.13 19.50
N GLU A 425 23.76 -17.78 18.34
CA GLU A 425 24.91 -18.50 17.78
C GLU A 425 26.24 -18.16 18.45
N THR A 426 26.43 -16.90 18.89
CA THR A 426 27.71 -16.46 19.47
C THR A 426 27.59 -15.95 20.91
N ASP A 427 26.41 -15.50 21.34
CA ASP A 427 26.25 -14.75 22.58
C ASP A 427 25.19 -15.40 23.51
N ASP A 428 24.35 -14.57 24.15
CA ASP A 428 23.51 -14.93 25.27
C ASP A 428 22.01 -15.04 24.90
N GLY A 429 21.26 -15.81 25.69
CA GLY A 429 19.79 -15.82 25.66
C GLY A 429 19.21 -16.60 24.49
N GLY A 430 19.24 -17.93 24.57
CA GLY A 430 18.86 -18.79 23.44
C GLY A 430 17.41 -18.61 22.97
N ALA A 431 16.49 -18.35 23.90
CA ALA A 431 15.16 -17.82 23.55
C ALA A 431 15.09 -16.31 23.80
N ILE A 432 15.33 -15.86 25.03
CA ILE A 432 15.16 -14.46 25.42
C ILE A 432 16.46 -13.91 25.98
N TYR A 433 16.95 -12.83 25.38
CA TYR A 433 17.92 -11.93 26.00
C TYR A 433 17.20 -10.70 26.54
N TYR A 434 17.37 -10.42 27.82
CA TYR A 434 16.78 -9.25 28.47
C TYR A 434 17.84 -8.45 29.22
N GLY A 435 18.23 -7.32 28.64
CA GLY A 435 19.37 -6.52 29.09
C GLY A 435 19.05 -5.40 30.06
N THR A 436 17.80 -5.27 30.53
CA THR A 436 17.34 -4.04 31.19
C THR A 436 16.62 -4.26 32.52
N GLY A 437 16.60 -3.23 33.38
CA GLY A 437 16.18 -3.33 34.79
C GLY A 437 14.68 -3.32 35.08
N GLY A 438 13.83 -3.82 34.18
CA GLY A 438 12.38 -3.98 34.40
C GLY A 438 11.99 -5.36 34.94
N THR A 439 10.72 -5.74 34.79
CA THR A 439 10.18 -7.02 35.27
C THR A 439 10.01 -8.04 34.14
N LEU A 440 10.38 -9.29 34.40
CA LEU A 440 10.05 -10.43 33.53
C LEU A 440 9.03 -11.34 34.23
N THR A 441 7.85 -11.48 33.64
CA THR A 441 6.80 -12.40 34.11
C THR A 441 6.55 -13.48 33.08
N VAL A 442 6.69 -14.75 33.47
CA VAL A 442 6.40 -15.91 32.63
C VAL A 442 5.45 -16.84 33.39
N VAL A 443 4.21 -16.92 32.93
CA VAL A 443 3.14 -17.70 33.59
C VAL A 443 2.59 -18.74 32.64
N GLY A 444 2.95 -20.00 32.88
CA GLY A 444 2.58 -21.11 32.01
C GLY A 444 3.28 -21.06 30.66
N GLY A 445 3.27 -22.20 29.95
CA GLY A 445 3.96 -22.36 28.68
C GLY A 445 5.10 -23.37 28.71
N THR A 446 5.99 -23.26 27.73
CA THR A 446 7.01 -24.26 27.42
C THR A 446 8.29 -23.58 26.91
N PHE A 447 9.43 -23.90 27.52
CA PHE A 447 10.75 -23.60 26.97
C PHE A 447 11.46 -24.94 26.72
N SER A 448 11.84 -25.22 25.48
CA SER A 448 12.47 -26.48 25.11
C SER A 448 13.49 -26.27 24.00
N ASP A 449 14.61 -26.99 24.07
CA ASP A 449 15.61 -27.06 22.99
C ASP A 449 16.16 -25.72 22.51
N ASN A 450 16.03 -24.64 23.30
CA ASN A 450 16.68 -23.37 23.00
C ASN A 450 18.16 -23.45 23.39
N ASN A 451 19.02 -22.81 22.61
CA ASN A 451 20.48 -22.88 22.74
C ASN A 451 21.10 -21.48 22.71
N ALA A 452 22.06 -21.24 23.59
CA ALA A 452 22.93 -20.05 23.56
C ALA A 452 24.38 -20.54 23.62
N ALA A 453 25.29 -19.87 22.92
CA ALA A 453 26.69 -20.23 22.93
C ALA A 453 27.38 -19.89 24.26
N ASP A 454 27.00 -18.76 24.89
CA ASP A 454 27.62 -18.29 26.11
C ASP A 454 26.74 -18.50 27.36
N ASN A 455 25.70 -17.69 27.59
CA ASN A 455 24.86 -17.79 28.80
C ASN A 455 23.36 -17.83 28.50
N GLY A 456 22.62 -18.49 29.40
CA GLY A 456 21.16 -18.46 29.40
C GLY A 456 20.56 -19.22 28.22
N GLY A 457 20.79 -20.53 28.15
CA GLY A 457 20.31 -21.39 27.06
C GLY A 457 18.81 -21.25 26.76
N HIS A 458 17.98 -20.86 27.74
CA HIS A 458 16.62 -20.37 27.48
C HIS A 458 16.52 -18.86 27.64
N ILE A 459 16.84 -18.34 28.82
CA ILE A 459 16.69 -16.92 29.13
C ILE A 459 17.99 -16.43 29.74
N TYR A 460 18.51 -15.35 29.21
CA TYR A 460 19.58 -14.58 29.83
C TYR A 460 19.05 -13.21 30.26
N PHE A 461 19.38 -12.81 31.49
CA PHE A 461 18.84 -11.62 32.12
C PHE A 461 19.92 -10.91 32.95
N THR A 462 20.23 -9.65 32.62
CA THR A 462 21.29 -8.87 33.29
C THR A 462 20.74 -7.80 34.24
N GLY A 463 21.30 -7.70 35.45
CA GLY A 463 21.11 -6.55 36.36
C GLY A 463 20.80 -6.88 37.85
N ALA A 464 21.32 -6.05 38.76
CA ALA A 464 21.33 -6.27 40.21
C ALA A 464 20.15 -5.63 40.98
N ALA A 465 19.75 -6.29 42.09
CA ALA A 465 18.89 -5.87 43.22
C ALA A 465 17.43 -5.38 42.98
N THR A 466 17.08 -4.76 41.85
CA THR A 466 15.68 -4.36 41.53
C THR A 466 14.99 -5.30 40.55
N ASN A 467 15.74 -6.23 39.98
CA ASN A 467 15.28 -7.17 38.97
C ASN A 467 14.41 -8.27 39.59
N SER A 468 13.21 -8.49 39.07
CA SER A 468 12.34 -9.61 39.49
C SER A 468 11.88 -10.44 38.29
N ALA A 469 12.16 -11.75 38.35
CA ALA A 469 11.67 -12.73 37.41
C ALA A 469 10.65 -13.62 38.13
N ASN A 470 9.40 -13.63 37.65
CA ASN A 470 8.35 -14.52 38.17
C ASN A 470 8.03 -15.59 37.12
N ILE A 471 8.69 -16.74 37.25
CA ILE A 471 8.56 -17.88 36.34
C ILE A 471 7.78 -18.98 37.07
N SER A 472 6.57 -19.30 36.62
CA SER A 472 5.72 -20.30 37.27
C SER A 472 4.82 -21.05 36.28
N GLY A 473 4.40 -22.26 36.64
CA GLY A 473 3.42 -23.03 35.86
C GLY A 473 3.91 -23.63 34.53
N ASN A 474 5.21 -23.58 34.22
CA ASN A 474 5.78 -24.09 32.96
C ASN A 474 5.91 -25.62 32.95
N THR A 475 5.66 -26.24 31.79
CA THR A 475 5.68 -27.71 31.63
C THR A 475 7.07 -28.26 31.29
N SER A 476 7.94 -27.48 30.65
CA SER A 476 9.38 -27.75 30.50
C SER A 476 10.19 -26.47 30.66
N PHE A 477 11.24 -26.52 31.48
CA PHE A 477 12.21 -25.44 31.67
C PHE A 477 13.49 -26.08 32.22
N SER A 478 14.51 -26.30 31.39
CA SER A 478 15.83 -26.76 31.84
C SER A 478 16.81 -25.60 31.79
N LEU A 479 17.39 -25.21 32.93
CA LEU A 479 18.47 -24.23 32.93
C LEU A 479 19.64 -24.82 32.11
N GLY A 480 19.81 -24.37 30.87
CA GLY A 480 21.05 -24.56 30.11
C GLY A 480 22.15 -23.83 30.85
N ALA A 481 23.14 -24.58 31.32
CA ALA A 481 24.29 -24.08 32.05
C ALA A 481 25.32 -23.46 31.12
#